data_AF-A0AA37PHE5-F1
#
_entry.id   AF-A0AA37PHE5-F1
#
_cell.length_a   1.000
_cell.length_b   1.000
_cell.length_c   1.000
_cell.angle_alpha   90.00
_cell.angle_beta   90.00
_cell.angle_gamma   90.00
#
_symmetry.space_group_name_H-M   'P 1'
#
loop_
_entity.id
_entity.type
_entity.pdbx_description
1 polymer ?
#
loop_
_entity_poly.entity_id
_entity_poly.type
_entity_poly.pdbx_seq_one_letter_code
_entity_poly.pdbx_strand_id
1 'polypeptide(L)'
;MVVNVNHAGFERRLSVVQQLLHGRGLQASIISTLAYDEEYAYPFNNFLFKVELATPAFASSFPGTQPGTCKAPPEGISTLVIKLSNLAAHDVNNTNRVENDVASQHLVRKSMEKSGLAPLVPDVYAWAPATTTNQANEKGFGWIMSEFRSGVDLGPEFSSLDVESQKHVLEQMAAVLGAMQAADLPESVTKFGSGLKFDLNGAIM
;
A
#
# COMPACT_ATOMS: atom_id res chain seq x y z
N MET A 1 12.46 29.77 8.00
CA MET A 1 11.36 28.79 7.90
C MET A 1 11.88 27.46 8.38
N VAL A 2 11.22 26.85 9.37
CA VAL A 2 11.52 25.47 9.77
C VAL A 2 11.05 24.59 8.62
N VAL A 3 11.97 23.85 8.00
CA VAL A 3 11.60 22.90 6.94
C VAL A 3 10.79 21.78 7.60
N ASN A 4 9.59 21.49 7.08
CA ASN A 4 8.78 20.36 7.54
C ASN A 4 9.64 19.08 7.51
N VAL A 5 9.62 18.31 8.61
CA VAL A 5 10.42 17.08 8.77
C VAL A 5 10.17 16.06 7.66
N ASN A 6 8.95 16.04 7.11
CA ASN A 6 8.51 15.21 5.99
C ASN A 6 8.86 15.78 4.62
N HIS A 7 9.24 17.06 4.54
CA HIS A 7 9.74 17.66 3.30
C HIS A 7 11.25 17.45 3.16
N ALA A 8 11.97 17.43 4.29
CA ALA A 8 13.39 17.05 4.28
C ALA A 8 13.56 15.68 3.59
N GLY A 9 14.39 15.62 2.54
CA GLY A 9 14.63 14.40 1.76
C GLY A 9 13.66 14.11 0.61
N PHE A 10 12.73 15.03 0.31
CA PHE A 10 11.73 14.83 -0.76
C PHE A 10 12.37 14.42 -2.10
N GLU A 11 13.38 15.16 -2.55
CA GLU A 11 14.10 14.88 -3.81
C GLU A 11 14.79 13.50 -3.82
N ARG A 12 15.32 13.06 -2.66
CA ARG A 12 15.95 11.73 -2.56
C ARG A 12 14.91 10.64 -2.69
N ARG A 13 13.75 10.80 -2.05
CA ARG A 13 12.63 9.87 -2.17
C ARG A 13 12.06 9.85 -3.57
N LEU A 14 11.93 11.01 -4.22
CA LEU A 14 11.51 11.11 -5.63
C LEU A 14 12.47 10.35 -6.55
N SER A 15 13.79 10.48 -6.33
CA SER A 15 14.79 9.71 -7.07
C SER A 15 14.65 8.20 -6.86
N VAL A 16 14.32 7.74 -5.64
CA VAL A 16 14.02 6.32 -5.37
C VAL A 16 12.79 5.87 -6.15
N VAL A 17 11.69 6.64 -6.13
CA VAL A 17 10.48 6.35 -6.91
C VAL A 17 10.80 6.18 -8.40
N GLN A 18 11.59 7.10 -8.98
CA GLN A 18 12.01 7.01 -10.37
C GLN A 18 12.88 5.77 -10.66
N GLN A 19 13.80 5.42 -9.76
CA GLN A 19 14.65 4.23 -9.90
C GLN A 19 13.81 2.94 -9.85
N LEU A 20 12.82 2.87 -8.97
CA LEU A 20 11.92 1.72 -8.87
C LEU A 20 11.10 1.52 -10.16
N LEU A 21 10.63 2.61 -10.77
CA LEU A 21 9.94 2.56 -12.06
C LEU A 21 10.87 2.11 -13.18
N HIS A 22 12.07 2.71 -13.26
CA HIS A 22 13.06 2.36 -14.29
C HIS A 22 13.48 0.90 -14.23
N GLY A 23 13.68 0.35 -13.02
CA GLY A 23 14.02 -1.05 -12.80
C GLY A 23 12.96 -2.05 -13.31
N ARG A 24 11.77 -1.57 -13.66
CA ARG A 24 10.67 -2.36 -14.25
C ARG A 24 10.36 -1.99 -15.70
N GLY A 25 11.22 -1.19 -16.32
CA GLY A 25 11.01 -0.66 -17.67
C GLY A 25 9.88 0.35 -17.77
N LEU A 26 9.52 1.01 -16.65
CA LEU A 26 8.44 1.99 -16.59
C LEU A 26 8.98 3.43 -16.55
N GLN A 27 8.19 4.36 -17.04
CA GLN A 27 8.45 5.80 -16.96
C GLN A 27 7.20 6.52 -16.46
N ALA A 28 7.38 7.49 -15.57
CA ALA A 28 6.29 8.35 -15.11
C ALA A 28 6.11 9.51 -16.09
N SER A 29 4.84 9.84 -16.40
CA SER A 29 4.48 11.14 -16.96
C SER A 29 4.38 12.19 -15.86
N ILE A 30 3.78 11.82 -14.72
CA ILE A 30 3.56 12.70 -13.57
C ILE A 30 3.81 11.92 -12.28
N ILE A 31 4.49 12.54 -11.32
CA ILE A 31 4.62 12.05 -9.96
C ILE A 31 4.13 13.14 -9.01
N SER A 32 3.19 12.80 -8.15
CA SER A 32 2.65 13.70 -7.10
C SER A 32 2.58 12.98 -5.77
N THR A 33 2.53 13.72 -4.66
CA THR A 33 2.30 13.15 -3.33
C THR A 33 0.83 12.84 -3.10
N LEU A 34 0.54 11.87 -2.23
CA LEU A 34 -0.82 11.57 -1.74
C LEU A 34 -0.87 11.74 -0.22
N ALA A 35 -2.02 12.24 0.27
CA ALA A 35 -2.25 12.47 1.71
C ALA A 35 -1.09 13.21 2.39
N TYR A 36 -0.56 14.23 1.73
CA TYR A 36 0.58 15.01 2.19
C TYR A 36 0.09 16.29 2.84
N ASP A 37 0.40 16.45 4.11
CA ASP A 37 0.10 17.64 4.90
C ASP A 37 1.40 18.38 5.27
N GLU A 38 1.56 19.58 4.71
CA GLU A 38 2.70 20.46 4.97
C GLU A 38 2.73 21.03 6.39
N GLU A 39 1.62 20.98 7.12
CA GLU A 39 1.52 21.44 8.50
C GLU A 39 1.72 20.30 9.50
N TYR A 40 1.74 19.04 9.05
CA TYR A 40 1.90 17.88 9.92
C TYR A 40 3.30 17.84 10.55
N ALA A 41 3.34 17.94 11.88
CA ALA A 41 4.56 18.13 12.65
C ALA A 41 5.38 16.85 12.90
N TYR A 42 4.78 15.67 12.72
CA TYR A 42 5.42 14.39 13.02
C TYR A 42 5.90 13.67 11.76
N PRO A 43 6.91 12.79 11.84
CA PRO A 43 7.27 11.95 10.70
C PRO A 43 6.07 11.12 10.22
N PHE A 44 5.77 11.19 8.92
CA PHE A 44 4.75 10.32 8.33
C PHE A 44 5.16 8.87 8.49
N ASN A 45 4.18 7.99 8.74
CA ASN A 45 4.44 6.56 8.74
C ASN A 45 4.95 6.12 7.37
N ASN A 46 4.35 6.62 6.30
CA ASN A 46 4.74 6.27 4.94
C ASN A 46 4.72 7.52 4.06
N PHE A 47 5.62 7.56 3.08
CA PHE A 47 5.53 8.53 2.00
C PHE A 47 4.79 7.89 0.83
N LEU A 48 3.69 8.51 0.40
CA LEU A 48 2.84 8.02 -0.67
C LEU A 48 3.01 8.89 -1.91
N PHE A 49 3.27 8.25 -3.04
CA PHE A 49 3.40 8.89 -4.34
C PHE A 49 2.36 8.32 -5.30
N LYS A 50 1.52 9.17 -5.88
CA LYS A 50 0.72 8.82 -7.06
C LYS A 50 1.61 8.96 -8.28
N VAL A 51 1.68 7.91 -9.06
CA VAL A 51 2.45 7.86 -10.31
C VAL A 51 1.49 7.64 -11.45
N GLU A 52 1.46 8.60 -12.36
CA GLU A 52 0.84 8.42 -13.68
C GLU A 52 1.95 7.98 -14.63
N LEU A 53 1.71 6.88 -15.34
CA LEU A 53 2.69 6.28 -16.23
C LEU A 53 2.60 6.90 -17.63
N ALA A 54 3.75 7.10 -18.27
CA ALA A 54 3.82 7.59 -19.64
C ALA A 54 3.21 6.59 -20.64
N THR A 55 3.32 5.29 -20.33
CA THR A 55 2.69 4.19 -21.05
C THR A 55 2.12 3.20 -20.04
N PRO A 56 0.95 2.59 -20.30
CA PRO A 56 0.38 1.61 -19.38
C PRO A 56 1.34 0.44 -19.10
N ALA A 57 1.40 0.02 -17.83
CA ALA A 57 2.14 -1.16 -17.41
C ALA A 57 1.28 -2.42 -17.57
N PHE A 58 1.87 -3.49 -18.10
CA PHE A 58 1.19 -4.76 -18.32
C PHE A 58 1.86 -5.88 -17.50
N ALA A 59 1.38 -7.11 -17.69
CA ALA A 59 1.90 -8.30 -17.03
C ALA A 59 3.42 -8.53 -17.23
N SER A 60 4.02 -7.95 -18.27
CA SER A 60 5.48 -7.98 -18.47
C SER A 60 6.24 -7.23 -17.37
N SER A 61 5.69 -6.13 -16.86
CA SER A 61 6.26 -5.35 -15.75
C SER A 61 5.81 -5.86 -14.38
N PHE A 62 4.58 -6.40 -14.32
CA PHE A 62 3.95 -6.90 -13.10
C PHE A 62 3.31 -8.28 -13.33
N PRO A 63 4.12 -9.35 -13.30
CA PRO A 63 3.64 -10.69 -13.60
C PRO A 63 2.82 -11.34 -12.47
N GLY A 64 2.82 -10.76 -11.26
CA GLY A 64 2.11 -11.30 -10.10
C GLY A 64 2.75 -12.56 -9.51
N THR A 65 4.06 -12.77 -9.72
CA THR A 65 4.78 -13.97 -9.27
C THR A 65 5.35 -13.88 -7.87
N GLN A 66 5.44 -12.67 -7.30
CA GLN A 66 5.91 -12.46 -5.94
C GLN A 66 4.78 -12.77 -4.93
N PRO A 67 5.07 -13.32 -3.74
CA PRO A 67 4.05 -13.60 -2.74
C PRO A 67 3.20 -12.37 -2.41
N GLY A 68 1.88 -12.60 -2.29
CA GLY A 68 0.90 -11.56 -2.01
C GLY A 68 0.64 -10.56 -3.15
N THR A 69 1.31 -10.70 -4.31
CA THR A 69 1.10 -9.81 -5.45
C THR A 69 0.00 -10.29 -6.41
N CYS A 70 -0.56 -9.35 -7.15
CA CYS A 70 -1.51 -9.54 -8.22
C CYS A 70 -0.83 -9.26 -9.56
N LYS A 71 -1.24 -10.01 -10.59
CA LYS A 71 -0.81 -9.75 -11.96
C LYS A 71 -1.50 -8.48 -12.47
N ALA A 72 -0.79 -7.66 -13.25
CA ALA A 72 -1.43 -6.53 -13.92
C ALA A 72 -2.60 -7.00 -14.82
N PRO A 73 -3.72 -6.26 -14.82
CA PRO A 73 -4.88 -6.62 -15.62
C PRO A 73 -4.59 -6.50 -17.14
N PRO A 74 -5.34 -7.20 -18.01
CA PRO A 74 -5.10 -7.22 -19.45
C PRO A 74 -5.14 -5.84 -20.12
N GLU A 75 -6.00 -4.95 -19.64
CA GLU A 75 -6.14 -3.56 -20.10
C GLU A 75 -4.95 -2.66 -19.72
N GLY A 76 -4.08 -3.13 -18.83
CA GLY A 76 -2.91 -2.41 -18.35
C GLY A 76 -3.24 -1.39 -17.25
N ILE A 77 -2.19 -0.92 -16.58
CA ILE A 77 -2.26 0.01 -15.46
C ILE A 77 -1.67 1.33 -15.91
N SER A 78 -2.44 2.41 -15.87
CA SER A 78 -1.94 3.76 -16.21
C SER A 78 -1.54 4.59 -14.99
N THR A 79 -2.01 4.19 -13.80
CA THR A 79 -1.75 4.90 -12.55
C THR A 79 -1.54 3.92 -11.43
N LEU A 80 -0.52 4.14 -10.62
CA LEU A 80 -0.21 3.34 -9.45
C LEU A 80 0.19 4.21 -8.27
N VAL A 81 0.21 3.62 -7.08
CA VAL A 81 0.72 4.23 -5.85
C VAL A 81 2.03 3.57 -5.47
N ILE A 82 3.05 4.38 -5.19
CA ILE A 82 4.31 3.93 -4.57
C ILE A 82 4.32 4.40 -3.13
N LYS A 83 4.34 3.43 -2.21
CA LYS A 83 4.44 3.62 -0.78
C LYS A 83 5.87 3.34 -0.33
N LEU A 84 6.54 4.31 0.30
CA LEU A 84 7.83 4.13 0.96
C LEU A 84 7.64 4.11 2.47
N SER A 85 8.13 3.07 3.14
CA SER A 85 8.02 2.90 4.59
C SER A 85 9.04 3.79 5.30
N ASN A 86 8.57 4.83 6.00
CA ASN A 86 9.46 5.73 6.71
C ASN A 86 9.99 5.04 7.99
N LEU A 87 11.31 4.86 8.06
CA LEU A 87 11.97 4.28 9.22
C LEU A 87 12.08 5.25 10.41
N ALA A 88 11.89 6.56 10.17
CA ALA A 88 11.87 7.59 11.21
C ALA A 88 10.52 7.69 11.94
N ALA A 89 9.49 6.96 11.48
CA ALA A 89 8.21 6.90 12.17
C ALA A 89 8.35 6.17 13.51
N HIS A 90 7.86 6.80 14.58
CA HIS A 90 7.87 6.23 15.92
C HIS A 90 6.86 5.08 16.05
N ASP A 91 7.13 4.15 16.96
CA ASP A 91 6.23 3.05 17.34
C ASP A 91 5.82 2.08 16.22
N VAL A 92 6.60 2.02 15.13
CA VAL A 92 6.40 1.05 14.05
C VAL A 92 7.46 -0.06 14.12
N ASN A 93 7.02 -1.33 14.11
CA ASN A 93 7.92 -2.47 13.93
C ASN A 93 8.37 -2.54 12.46
N ASN A 94 9.64 -2.22 12.20
CA ASN A 94 10.21 -2.20 10.85
C ASN A 94 10.78 -3.56 10.40
N THR A 95 10.76 -4.60 11.24
CA THR A 95 11.40 -5.91 10.96
C THR A 95 10.81 -6.63 9.76
N ASN A 96 9.48 -6.68 9.67
CA ASN A 96 8.70 -7.36 8.62
C ASN A 96 7.54 -6.48 8.17
N ARG A 97 7.73 -5.16 8.20
CA ARG A 97 6.66 -4.18 8.02
C ARG A 97 5.96 -4.28 6.67
N VAL A 98 6.75 -4.42 5.61
CA VAL A 98 6.24 -4.47 4.23
C VAL A 98 5.55 -5.81 4.01
N GLU A 99 6.17 -6.89 4.46
CA GLU A 99 5.62 -8.24 4.38
C GLU A 99 4.29 -8.33 5.11
N ASN A 100 4.22 -7.79 6.33
CA ASN A 100 3.00 -7.79 7.13
C ASN A 100 1.87 -7.04 6.43
N ASP A 101 2.18 -5.88 5.84
CA ASP A 101 1.21 -5.08 5.09
C ASP A 101 0.68 -5.86 3.88
N VAL A 102 1.57 -6.41 3.06
CA VAL A 102 1.20 -7.16 1.85
C VAL A 102 0.44 -8.44 2.21
N ALA A 103 0.89 -9.19 3.22
CA ALA A 103 0.20 -10.40 3.68
C ALA A 103 -1.19 -10.09 4.21
N SER A 104 -1.34 -9.03 5.02
CA SER A 104 -2.65 -8.60 5.53
C SER A 104 -3.59 -8.22 4.39
N GLN A 105 -3.11 -7.42 3.43
CA GLN A 105 -3.92 -7.06 2.25
C GLN A 105 -4.30 -8.29 1.42
N HIS A 106 -3.39 -9.26 1.26
CA HIS A 106 -3.67 -10.50 0.54
C HIS A 106 -4.78 -11.31 1.21
N LEU A 107 -4.71 -11.51 2.53
CA LEU A 107 -5.73 -12.23 3.30
C LEU A 107 -7.10 -11.54 3.19
N VAL A 108 -7.14 -10.22 3.32
CA VAL A 108 -8.39 -9.46 3.22
C VAL A 108 -8.96 -9.53 1.80
N ARG A 109 -8.14 -9.37 0.75
CA ARG A 109 -8.59 -9.55 -0.65
C ARG A 109 -9.25 -10.91 -0.85
N LYS A 110 -8.60 -11.98 -0.38
CA LYS A 110 -9.13 -13.34 -0.47
C LYS A 110 -10.43 -13.54 0.28
N SER A 111 -10.54 -12.95 1.47
CA SER A 111 -11.77 -13.05 2.27
C SER A 111 -12.93 -12.26 1.65
N MET A 112 -12.66 -11.07 1.10
CA MET A 112 -13.66 -10.28 0.38
C MET A 112 -14.17 -11.01 -0.87
N GLU A 113 -13.26 -11.59 -1.66
CA GLU A 113 -13.59 -12.41 -2.82
C GLU A 113 -14.51 -13.58 -2.43
N LYS A 114 -14.15 -14.32 -1.38
CA LYS A 114 -14.95 -15.42 -0.83
C LYS A 114 -16.33 -14.97 -0.35
N SER A 115 -16.43 -13.74 0.17
CA SER A 115 -17.68 -13.13 0.66
C SER A 115 -18.52 -12.49 -0.45
N GLY A 116 -18.07 -12.52 -1.72
CA GLY A 116 -18.77 -11.91 -2.85
C GLY A 116 -18.77 -10.38 -2.83
N LEU A 117 -17.86 -9.76 -2.07
CA LEU A 117 -17.74 -8.30 -2.00
C LEU A 117 -16.94 -7.78 -3.19
N ALA A 118 -17.25 -6.54 -3.60
CA ALA A 118 -16.45 -5.82 -4.57
C ALA A 118 -15.00 -5.68 -4.05
N PRO A 119 -14.00 -5.68 -4.96
CA PRO A 119 -12.60 -5.58 -4.56
C PRO A 119 -12.30 -4.15 -4.08
N LEU A 120 -12.32 -3.93 -2.76
CA LEU A 120 -12.03 -2.63 -2.16
C LEU A 120 -10.55 -2.45 -1.79
N VAL A 121 -9.87 -3.54 -1.45
CA VAL A 121 -8.44 -3.51 -1.17
C VAL A 121 -7.67 -3.38 -2.50
N PRO A 122 -6.70 -2.46 -2.61
CA PRO A 122 -5.88 -2.31 -3.81
C PRO A 122 -5.15 -3.61 -4.17
N ASP A 123 -4.98 -3.87 -5.46
CA ASP A 123 -4.03 -4.88 -5.90
C ASP A 123 -2.60 -4.44 -5.58
N VAL A 124 -1.76 -5.38 -5.12
CA VAL A 124 -0.33 -5.14 -4.90
C VAL A 124 0.43 -5.71 -6.09
N TYR A 125 1.19 -4.89 -6.80
CA TYR A 125 1.89 -5.33 -8.01
C TYR A 125 3.34 -5.74 -7.75
N ALA A 126 3.98 -5.11 -6.77
CA ALA A 126 5.34 -5.41 -6.37
C ALA A 126 5.65 -4.82 -5.00
N TRP A 127 6.62 -5.39 -4.30
CA TRP A 127 7.11 -4.84 -3.03
C TRP A 127 8.54 -5.30 -2.74
N ALA A 128 9.21 -4.63 -1.81
CA ALA A 128 10.44 -5.14 -1.21
C ALA A 128 10.58 -4.67 0.25
N PRO A 129 11.19 -5.49 1.12
CA PRO A 129 11.45 -5.10 2.51
C PRO A 129 12.52 -4.00 2.58
N ALA A 130 12.64 -3.38 3.75
CA ALA A 130 13.73 -2.43 3.98
C ALA A 130 15.08 -3.17 3.98
N THR A 131 16.08 -2.58 3.32
CA THR A 131 17.46 -3.11 3.28
C THR A 131 18.39 -2.40 4.26
N THR A 132 17.83 -1.50 5.08
CA THR A 132 18.57 -0.72 6.05
C THR A 132 17.75 -0.49 7.30
N THR A 133 18.44 -0.31 8.43
CA THR A 133 17.87 0.21 9.68
C THR A 133 18.22 1.68 9.89
N ASN A 134 19.05 2.26 9.02
CA ASN A 134 19.44 3.67 9.10
C ASN A 134 18.33 4.55 8.51
N GLN A 135 17.69 5.33 9.36
CA GLN A 135 16.58 6.21 9.00
C GLN A 135 16.97 7.29 7.97
N ALA A 136 18.24 7.68 7.90
CA ALA A 136 18.72 8.64 6.92
C ALA A 136 18.94 8.02 5.52
N ASN A 137 19.01 6.69 5.42
CA ASN A 137 19.25 5.98 4.16
C ASN A 137 17.93 5.64 3.45
N GLU A 138 17.30 6.66 2.87
CA GLU A 138 15.98 6.54 2.20
C GLU A 138 15.99 5.61 0.97
N LYS A 139 17.17 5.37 0.37
CA LYS A 139 17.32 4.38 -0.71
C LYS A 139 17.08 2.95 -0.24
N GLY A 140 17.29 2.67 1.04
CA GLY A 140 17.07 1.36 1.64
C GLY A 140 15.69 1.19 2.27
N PHE A 141 14.77 2.15 2.10
CA PHE A 141 13.41 2.02 2.64
C PHE A 141 12.66 0.88 1.94
N GLY A 142 11.87 0.15 2.72
CA GLY A 142 10.95 -0.84 2.18
C GLY A 142 9.80 -0.16 1.44
N TRP A 143 9.27 -0.80 0.40
CA TRP A 143 8.31 -0.17 -0.50
C TRP A 143 7.26 -1.13 -1.05
N ILE A 144 6.14 -0.57 -1.48
CA ILE A 144 5.03 -1.27 -2.14
C ILE A 144 4.58 -0.46 -3.36
N MET A 145 4.37 -1.13 -4.48
CA MET A 145 3.68 -0.63 -5.67
C MET A 145 2.29 -1.26 -5.71
N SER A 146 1.25 -0.45 -5.68
CA SER A 146 -0.14 -0.93 -5.66
C SER A 146 -1.03 -0.17 -6.64
N GLU A 147 -2.19 -0.74 -6.91
CA GLU A 147 -3.28 -0.09 -7.63
C GLU A 147 -3.62 1.26 -7.01
N PHE A 148 -3.88 2.25 -7.88
CA PHE A 148 -4.53 3.48 -7.46
C PHE A 148 -6.04 3.28 -7.46
N ARG A 149 -6.66 3.29 -6.27
CA ARG A 149 -8.12 3.30 -6.12
C ARG A 149 -8.63 4.73 -6.18
N SER A 150 -9.57 4.99 -7.09
CA SER A 150 -10.31 6.25 -7.11
C SER A 150 -11.34 6.28 -5.97
N GLY A 151 -11.68 7.49 -5.53
CA GLY A 151 -12.62 7.71 -4.45
C GLY A 151 -12.30 8.96 -3.66
N VAL A 152 -13.01 9.14 -2.56
CA VAL A 152 -12.84 10.22 -1.59
C VAL A 152 -12.70 9.63 -0.20
N ASP A 153 -12.11 10.39 0.72
CA ASP A 153 -12.03 9.99 2.12
C ASP A 153 -13.46 9.96 2.71
N LEU A 154 -13.86 8.79 3.20
CA LEU A 154 -15.19 8.62 3.77
C LEU A 154 -15.35 9.39 5.08
N GLY A 155 -14.28 9.61 5.86
CA GLY A 155 -14.37 10.25 7.18
C GLY A 155 -15.01 11.65 7.12
N PRO A 156 -14.46 12.58 6.32
CA PRO A 156 -15.06 13.90 6.11
C PRO A 156 -16.45 13.85 5.44
N GLU A 157 -16.62 12.96 4.46
CA GLU A 157 -17.81 12.93 3.61
C GLU A 157 -19.02 12.25 4.26
N PHE A 158 -18.83 11.32 5.19
CA PHE A 158 -19.93 10.52 5.75
C PHE A 158 -21.03 11.40 6.38
N SER A 159 -20.63 12.48 7.05
CA SER A 159 -21.56 13.39 7.72
C SER A 159 -22.39 14.25 6.76
N SER A 160 -21.95 14.42 5.52
CA SER A 160 -22.64 15.22 4.49
C SER A 160 -23.72 14.42 3.73
N LEU A 161 -23.67 13.08 3.84
CA LEU A 161 -24.64 12.18 3.22
C LEU A 161 -26.02 12.28 3.89
N ASP A 162 -27.07 12.02 3.11
CA ASP A 162 -28.41 11.80 3.67
C ASP A 162 -28.49 10.50 4.49
N VAL A 163 -29.52 10.38 5.33
CA VAL A 163 -29.67 9.27 6.28
C VAL A 163 -29.71 7.90 5.60
N GLU A 164 -30.35 7.78 4.44
CA GLU A 164 -30.43 6.49 3.73
C GLU A 164 -29.07 6.12 3.14
N SER A 165 -28.36 7.09 2.55
CA SER A 165 -26.98 6.89 2.09
C SER A 165 -26.02 6.52 3.22
N GLN A 166 -26.14 7.17 4.39
CA GLN A 166 -25.35 6.82 5.58
C GLN A 166 -25.60 5.38 6.02
N LYS A 167 -26.87 4.97 6.08
CA LYS A 167 -27.25 3.60 6.43
C LYS A 167 -26.65 2.60 5.44
N HIS A 168 -26.73 2.88 4.15
CA HIS A 168 -26.14 2.01 3.13
C HIS A 168 -24.63 1.87 3.27
N VAL A 169 -23.92 2.98 3.54
CA VAL A 169 -22.48 2.95 3.82
C VAL A 169 -22.17 2.11 5.07
N LEU A 170 -22.95 2.26 6.15
CA LEU A 170 -22.75 1.46 7.37
C LEU A 170 -22.97 -0.03 7.12
N GLU A 171 -23.96 -0.41 6.30
CA GLU A 171 -24.19 -1.79 5.88
C GLU A 171 -22.98 -2.35 5.09
N GLN A 172 -22.42 -1.56 4.17
CA GLN A 172 -21.21 -1.94 3.43
C GLN A 172 -20.01 -2.09 4.37
N MET A 173 -19.81 -1.15 5.31
CA MET A 173 -18.73 -1.22 6.30
C MET A 173 -18.86 -2.47 7.19
N ALA A 174 -20.08 -2.80 7.63
CA ALA A 174 -20.34 -4.00 8.41
C ALA A 174 -20.00 -5.27 7.61
N ALA A 175 -20.37 -5.34 6.33
CA ALA A 175 -20.02 -6.45 5.45
C ALA A 175 -18.50 -6.57 5.25
N VAL A 176 -17.81 -5.45 5.03
CA VAL A 176 -16.34 -5.39 4.90
C VAL A 176 -15.66 -5.89 6.17
N LEU A 177 -16.08 -5.41 7.34
CA LEU A 177 -15.54 -5.83 8.63
C LEU A 177 -15.79 -7.32 8.86
N GLY A 178 -17.00 -7.80 8.55
CA GLY A 178 -17.34 -9.22 8.63
C GLY A 178 -16.44 -10.08 7.76
N ALA A 179 -16.17 -9.65 6.52
CA ALA A 179 -15.23 -10.34 5.64
C ALA A 179 -13.79 -10.33 6.21
N MET A 180 -13.31 -9.20 6.74
CA MET A 180 -11.99 -9.15 7.38
C MET A 180 -11.87 -10.12 8.57
N GLN A 181 -12.92 -10.20 9.40
CA GLN A 181 -12.97 -11.09 10.56
C GLN A 181 -13.07 -12.57 10.16
N ALA A 182 -13.66 -12.87 9.01
CA ALA A 182 -13.80 -14.22 8.47
C ALA A 182 -12.60 -14.68 7.62
N ALA A 183 -11.52 -13.89 7.57
CA ALA A 183 -10.35 -14.24 6.79
C ALA A 183 -9.72 -15.55 7.29
N ASP A 184 -9.49 -16.49 6.36
CA ASP A 184 -8.86 -17.76 6.65
C ASP A 184 -7.37 -17.52 6.97
N LEU A 185 -7.00 -17.60 8.24
CA LEU A 185 -5.61 -17.49 8.67
C LEU A 185 -4.89 -18.84 8.52
N PRO A 186 -3.63 -18.86 8.03
CA PRO A 186 -2.83 -20.08 8.04
C PRO A 186 -2.63 -20.61 9.47
N GLU A 187 -2.58 -21.94 9.64
CA GLU A 187 -2.38 -22.59 10.95
C GLU A 187 -1.08 -22.17 11.65
N SER A 188 -0.08 -21.72 10.89
CA SER A 188 1.18 -21.18 11.40
C SER A 188 0.99 -19.89 12.22
N VAL A 189 -0.07 -19.13 11.96
CA VAL A 189 -0.38 -17.86 12.62
C VAL A 189 -1.04 -18.12 13.97
N THR A 190 -0.21 -18.38 14.98
CA THR A 190 -0.65 -18.80 16.34
C THR A 190 -0.56 -17.70 17.39
N LYS A 191 0.01 -16.53 17.05
CA LYS A 191 0.28 -15.43 18.00
C LYS A 191 -0.09 -14.08 17.42
N PHE A 192 -0.38 -13.15 18.32
CA PHE A 192 -0.56 -11.74 18.00
C PHE A 192 0.77 -10.98 18.09
N GLY A 193 0.93 -9.93 17.28
CA GLY A 193 1.97 -8.92 17.46
C GLY A 193 3.35 -9.18 16.80
N SER A 194 3.63 -10.39 16.30
CA SER A 194 4.90 -10.67 15.57
C SER A 194 4.91 -10.18 14.12
N GLY A 195 3.77 -9.71 13.61
CA GLY A 195 3.54 -9.37 12.22
C GLY A 195 3.54 -10.60 11.31
N LEU A 196 2.78 -10.57 10.23
CA LEU A 196 2.77 -11.59 9.20
C LEU A 196 4.02 -11.47 8.33
N LYS A 197 4.51 -12.59 7.81
CA LYS A 197 5.55 -12.62 6.77
C LYS A 197 5.31 -13.73 5.78
N PHE A 198 6.11 -13.76 4.72
CA PHE A 198 6.12 -14.86 3.77
C PHE A 198 7.30 -15.79 4.06
N ASP A 199 7.07 -17.10 4.04
CA ASP A 199 8.13 -18.10 4.10
C ASP A 199 8.86 -18.24 2.75
N LEU A 200 9.82 -19.17 2.66
CA LEU A 200 10.59 -19.43 1.43
C LEU A 200 9.73 -19.93 0.27
N ASN A 201 8.54 -20.46 0.55
CA ASN A 201 7.60 -20.96 -0.44
C ASN A 201 6.54 -19.90 -0.80
N GLY A 202 6.56 -18.73 -0.16
CA GLY A 202 5.57 -17.67 -0.34
C GLY A 202 4.28 -17.87 0.46
N ALA A 203 4.24 -18.81 1.41
CA ALA A 203 3.12 -18.98 2.33
C ALA A 203 3.19 -17.98 3.48
N ILE A 204 2.02 -17.50 3.94
CA ILE A 204 1.93 -16.57 5.06
C ILE A 204 2.20 -17.30 6.39
N MET A 205 3.00 -16.70 7.27
CA MET A 205 3.32 -17.20 8.62
C MET A 205 3.46 -16.08 9.65
#